data_AF-A0A7V9RDH4-F1
#
_entry.id   AF-A0A7V9RDH4-F1
#
_cell.length_a   1.000
_cell.length_b   1.000
_cell.length_c   1.000
_cell.angle_alpha   90.00
_cell.angle_beta   90.00
_cell.angle_gamma   90.00
#
_symmetry.space_group_name_H-M   'P 1'
#
loop_
_entity.id
_entity.type
_entity.pdbx_description
1 polymer ?
#
loop_
_entity_poly.entity_id
_entity_poly.type
_entity_poly.pdbx_seq_one_letter_code
_entity_poly.pdbx_strand_id
1 'polypeptide(L)'
;MYDPAELAPFLSELSLEGPLEPFLVFADWLQARGDPWGELIALQCQPSTHDEHHKKTLALASFGILERVADTLCPRDQAVGISWRRGFVAVIAFGDAFGPAWLGDELARLFASPVTALCTELSFTGAHLDDDYVQPILRFKSRLERIPKLDLENNWFSPSVVAGLRAAFPNARVALQHGEDEGPSERVVLVKSWDDRGDG
;
A
#
# COMPACT_ATOMS: atom_id res chain seq x y z
N MET A 1 11.41 15.37 10.45
CA MET A 1 10.46 15.11 9.34
C MET A 1 10.92 15.97 8.18
N TYR A 2 11.44 15.35 7.12
CA TYR A 2 11.86 16.07 5.89
C TYR A 2 10.62 16.61 5.17
N ASP A 3 10.82 17.66 4.37
CA ASP A 3 9.77 18.22 3.52
C ASP A 3 9.46 17.21 2.39
N PRO A 4 8.20 16.73 2.24
CA PRO A 4 7.83 15.86 1.13
C PRO A 4 8.18 16.46 -0.25
N ALA A 5 8.19 17.79 -0.38
CA ALA A 5 8.57 18.47 -1.61
C ALA A 5 10.06 18.32 -1.94
N GLU A 6 10.93 18.20 -0.93
CA GLU A 6 12.37 17.99 -1.10
C GLU A 6 12.67 16.59 -1.67
N LEU A 7 11.94 15.56 -1.20
CA LEU A 7 12.13 14.18 -1.64
C LEU A 7 11.48 13.87 -2.99
N ALA A 8 10.44 14.61 -3.37
CA ALA A 8 9.62 14.28 -4.54
C ALA A 8 10.41 14.06 -5.85
N PRO A 9 11.39 14.91 -6.22
CA PRO A 9 12.17 14.68 -7.44
C PRO A 9 12.93 13.36 -7.42
N PHE A 10 13.64 13.08 -6.32
CA PHE A 10 14.41 11.84 -6.16
C PHE A 10 13.51 10.60 -6.16
N LEU A 11 12.42 10.62 -5.39
CA LEU A 11 11.48 9.50 -5.32
C LEU A 11 10.80 9.21 -6.67
N SER A 12 10.65 10.22 -7.53
CA SER A 12 10.06 10.05 -8.87
C SER A 12 10.98 9.30 -9.85
N GLU A 13 12.27 9.21 -9.56
CA GLU A 13 13.26 8.49 -10.37
C GLU A 13 13.49 7.05 -9.87
N LEU A 14 13.01 6.71 -8.67
CA LEU A 14 13.13 5.38 -8.10
C LEU A 14 12.12 4.40 -8.70
N SER A 15 12.52 3.13 -8.76
CA SER A 15 11.65 2.00 -9.12
C SER A 15 12.01 0.79 -8.26
N LEU A 16 10.99 0.08 -7.74
CA LEU A 16 11.20 -1.16 -6.95
C LEU A 16 11.87 -2.27 -7.77
N GLU A 17 11.75 -2.23 -9.09
CA GLU A 17 12.40 -3.15 -10.04
C GLU A 17 13.74 -2.61 -10.57
N GLY A 18 14.12 -1.40 -10.18
CA GLY A 18 15.33 -0.73 -10.65
C GLY A 18 16.62 -1.19 -9.97
N PRO A 19 17.75 -0.50 -10.24
CA PRO A 19 19.01 -0.71 -9.52
C PRO A 19 18.86 -0.49 -8.00
N LEU A 20 19.74 -1.11 -7.21
CA LEU A 20 19.74 -1.00 -5.74
C LEU A 20 20.50 0.23 -5.26
N GLU A 21 21.47 0.71 -6.04
CA GLU A 21 22.40 1.77 -5.68
C GLU A 21 21.69 3.08 -5.29
N PRO A 22 20.65 3.55 -6.01
CA PRO A 22 19.91 4.73 -5.58
C PRO A 22 19.25 4.56 -4.20
N PHE A 23 18.73 3.37 -3.89
CA PHE A 23 18.14 3.08 -2.59
C PHE A 23 19.18 3.11 -1.48
N LEU A 24 20.38 2.57 -1.73
CA LEU A 24 21.47 2.57 -0.75
C LEU A 24 22.00 3.99 -0.49
N VAL A 25 22.14 4.83 -1.53
CA VAL A 25 22.49 6.25 -1.37
C VAL A 25 21.45 6.99 -0.52
N PHE A 26 20.17 6.72 -0.75
CA PHE A 26 19.09 7.29 0.04
C PHE A 26 19.09 6.77 1.49
N ALA A 27 19.35 5.48 1.67
CA ALA A 27 19.50 4.85 2.98
C ALA A 27 20.61 5.54 3.79
N ASP A 28 21.79 5.74 3.21
CA ASP A 28 22.92 6.42 3.86
C ASP A 28 22.56 7.85 4.25
N TRP A 29 21.86 8.58 3.36
CA TRP A 29 21.38 9.94 3.62
C TRP A 29 20.39 10.01 4.79
N LEU A 30 19.49 9.03 4.91
CA LEU A 30 18.54 8.89 6.03
C LEU A 30 19.26 8.52 7.33
N GLN A 31 20.18 7.55 7.28
CA GLN A 31 20.95 7.09 8.44
C GLN A 31 21.85 8.19 9.00
N ALA A 32 22.46 9.02 8.15
CA ALA A 32 23.25 10.19 8.57
C ALA A 32 22.43 11.21 9.39
N ARG A 33 21.10 11.14 9.31
CA ARG A 33 20.14 11.96 10.08
C ARG A 33 19.51 11.22 11.26
N GLY A 34 19.91 9.97 11.49
CA GLY A 34 19.33 9.12 12.52
C GLY A 34 17.92 8.63 12.22
N ASP A 35 17.49 8.61 10.95
CA ASP A 35 16.18 8.09 10.57
C ASP A 35 16.22 6.55 10.42
N PRO A 36 15.42 5.78 11.20
CA PRO A 36 15.39 4.32 11.13
C PRO A 36 14.91 3.77 9.78
N TRP A 37 14.23 4.58 8.96
CA TRP A 37 13.85 4.18 7.61
C TRP A 37 15.06 3.84 6.74
N GLY A 38 16.18 4.56 6.92
CA GLY A 38 17.42 4.27 6.21
C GLY A 38 18.02 2.90 6.57
N GLU A 39 17.89 2.47 7.82
CA GLU A 39 18.31 1.12 8.26
C GLU A 39 17.47 0.03 7.59
N LEU A 40 16.14 0.24 7.51
CA LEU A 40 15.23 -0.68 6.82
C LEU A 40 15.58 -0.84 5.33
N ILE A 41 15.81 0.28 4.63
CA ILE A 41 16.17 0.24 3.20
C ILE A 41 17.48 -0.53 3.01
N ALA A 42 18.51 -0.23 3.83
CA ALA A 42 19.79 -0.90 3.73
C ALA A 42 19.70 -2.41 3.96
N LEU A 43 18.92 -2.86 4.96
CA LEU A 43 18.68 -4.28 5.22
C LEU A 43 17.96 -4.97 4.06
N GLN A 44 16.89 -4.36 3.53
CA GLN A 44 16.10 -4.96 2.44
C GLN A 44 16.79 -4.90 1.07
N CYS A 45 17.81 -4.06 0.91
CA CYS A 45 18.63 -3.99 -0.31
C CYS A 45 19.89 -4.86 -0.25
N GLN A 46 20.09 -5.65 0.83
CA GLN A 46 21.20 -6.59 0.86
C GLN A 46 21.01 -7.68 -0.21
N PRO A 47 22.09 -8.12 -0.87
CA PRO A 47 22.01 -9.19 -1.85
C PRO A 47 21.39 -10.45 -1.25
N SER A 48 20.45 -11.07 -1.97
CA SER A 48 19.90 -12.35 -1.57
C SER A 48 21.03 -13.38 -1.48
N THR A 49 21.28 -13.89 -0.27
CA THR A 49 22.17 -15.04 -0.06
C THR A 49 21.38 -16.33 -0.16
N HIS A 50 22.03 -17.42 -0.56
CA HIS A 50 21.43 -18.77 -0.51
C HIS A 50 21.36 -19.34 0.92
N ASP A 51 21.94 -18.65 1.91
CA ASP A 51 21.87 -19.04 3.31
C ASP A 51 20.51 -18.66 3.94
N GLU A 52 19.67 -19.67 4.17
CA GLU A 52 18.37 -19.54 4.82
C GLU A 52 18.45 -18.96 6.25
N HIS A 53 19.55 -19.21 6.97
CA HIS A 53 19.73 -18.63 8.30
C HIS A 53 19.94 -17.12 8.23
N HIS A 54 20.76 -16.68 7.29
CA HIS A 54 20.99 -15.26 7.05
C HIS A 54 19.71 -14.56 6.56
N LYS A 55 18.93 -15.16 5.64
CA LYS A 55 17.62 -14.63 5.21
C LYS A 55 16.68 -14.41 6.40
N LYS A 56 16.55 -15.42 7.28
CA LYS A 56 15.71 -15.31 8.49
C LYS A 56 16.20 -14.21 9.42
N THR A 57 17.51 -14.06 9.57
CA THR A 57 18.11 -13.01 10.39
C THR A 57 17.77 -11.62 9.84
N LEU A 58 17.91 -11.41 8.53
CA LEU A 58 17.54 -10.14 7.87
C LEU A 58 16.04 -9.87 7.96
N ALA A 59 15.21 -10.89 7.80
CA ALA A 59 13.76 -10.77 7.93
C ALA A 59 13.35 -10.34 9.34
N LEU A 60 13.91 -10.97 10.38
CA LEU A 60 13.66 -10.59 11.78
C LEU A 60 14.15 -9.18 12.11
N ALA A 61 15.34 -8.80 11.63
CA ALA A 61 15.87 -7.44 11.81
C ALA A 61 14.99 -6.39 11.12
N SER A 62 14.56 -6.68 9.88
CA SER A 62 13.64 -5.82 9.12
C SER A 62 12.30 -5.68 9.84
N PHE A 63 11.76 -6.78 10.37
CA PHE A 63 10.50 -6.78 11.13
C PHE A 63 10.57 -5.86 12.36
N GLY A 64 11.66 -5.91 13.13
CA GLY A 64 11.84 -5.04 14.31
C GLY A 64 11.97 -3.54 13.97
N ILE A 65 12.44 -3.19 12.76
CA ILE A 65 12.40 -1.79 12.28
C ILE A 65 11.02 -1.44 11.75
N LEU A 66 10.38 -2.36 11.02
CA LEU A 66 9.03 -2.17 10.51
C LEU A 66 8.03 -1.92 11.63
N GLU A 67 8.12 -2.59 12.77
CA GLU A 67 7.24 -2.27 13.92
C GLU A 67 7.39 -0.81 14.37
N ARG A 68 8.59 -0.22 14.29
CA ARG A 68 8.84 1.17 14.66
C ARG A 68 8.40 2.16 13.58
N VAL A 69 8.61 1.81 12.31
CA VAL A 69 8.30 2.69 11.16
C VAL A 69 6.82 2.61 10.79
N ALA A 70 6.21 1.42 10.78
CA ALA A 70 4.81 1.20 10.42
C ALA A 70 3.83 1.90 11.36
N ASP A 71 4.13 1.95 12.66
CA ASP A 71 3.31 2.69 13.64
C ASP A 71 3.19 4.19 13.30
N THR A 72 4.15 4.75 12.52
CA THR A 72 4.08 6.13 12.03
C THR A 72 3.26 6.31 10.76
N LEU A 73 2.89 5.23 10.07
CA LEU A 73 2.33 5.23 8.72
C LEU A 73 0.87 4.81 8.68
N CYS A 74 0.55 3.73 9.39
CA CYS A 74 -0.79 3.19 9.49
C CYS A 74 -0.91 2.57 10.89
N PRO A 75 -1.62 3.21 11.83
CA PRO A 75 -1.72 2.71 13.20
C PRO A 75 -2.42 1.34 13.21
N ARG A 76 -1.64 0.27 13.32
CA ARG A 76 -2.00 -1.17 13.52
C ARG A 76 -3.47 -1.55 13.29
N ASP A 77 -3.99 -1.28 12.09
CA ASP A 77 -5.30 -1.76 11.70
C ASP A 77 -5.14 -3.16 11.10
N GLN A 78 -5.71 -4.16 11.79
CA GLN A 78 -5.64 -5.56 11.35
C GLN A 78 -6.35 -5.80 10.02
N ALA A 79 -7.19 -4.86 9.58
CA ALA A 79 -7.89 -4.91 8.31
C ALA A 79 -7.04 -4.40 7.13
N VAL A 80 -5.87 -3.82 7.39
CA VAL A 80 -4.94 -3.31 6.36
C VAL A 80 -3.73 -4.25 6.24
N GLY A 81 -3.66 -4.98 5.13
CA GLY A 81 -2.45 -5.68 4.72
C GLY A 81 -1.46 -4.72 4.06
N ILE A 82 -0.22 -4.67 4.56
CA ILE A 82 0.86 -3.85 3.98
C ILE A 82 2.06 -4.74 3.70
N SER A 83 2.50 -4.77 2.44
CA SER A 83 3.77 -5.40 2.05
C SER A 83 4.83 -4.34 1.74
N TRP A 84 6.06 -4.65 2.10
CA TRP A 84 7.20 -3.75 2.05
C TRP A 84 8.31 -4.30 1.17
N ARG A 85 8.94 -3.44 0.37
CA ARG A 85 10.08 -3.80 -0.47
C ARG A 85 11.05 -2.63 -0.57
N ARG A 86 12.34 -2.89 -0.34
CA ARG A 86 13.42 -1.89 -0.36
C ARG A 86 13.14 -0.68 0.53
N GLY A 87 12.45 -0.90 1.64
CA GLY A 87 12.00 0.11 2.60
C GLY A 87 10.77 0.90 2.18
N PHE A 88 10.17 0.66 1.02
CA PHE A 88 8.94 1.33 0.62
C PHE A 88 7.74 0.39 0.75
N VAL A 89 6.56 0.97 0.93
CA VAL A 89 5.30 0.23 0.84
C VAL A 89 5.08 -0.12 -0.63
N ALA A 90 5.06 -1.42 -0.93
CA ALA A 90 4.86 -1.96 -2.27
C ALA A 90 3.39 -2.29 -2.51
N VAL A 91 2.72 -2.88 -1.51
CA VAL A 91 1.33 -3.31 -1.60
C VAL A 91 0.55 -2.81 -0.40
N ILE A 92 -0.64 -2.27 -0.65
CA ILE A 92 -1.65 -1.96 0.37
C ILE A 92 -2.92 -2.72 -0.01
N ALA A 93 -3.46 -3.50 0.90
CA ALA A 93 -4.70 -4.23 0.71
C ALA A 93 -5.65 -3.96 1.88
N PHE A 94 -6.87 -3.58 1.56
CA PHE A 94 -7.92 -3.28 2.52
C PHE A 94 -8.95 -4.42 2.49
N GLY A 95 -9.14 -5.07 3.64
CA GLY A 95 -10.11 -6.15 3.81
C GLY A 95 -11.51 -5.70 4.24
N ASP A 96 -12.39 -6.68 4.44
CA ASP A 96 -13.83 -6.58 4.71
C ASP A 96 -14.22 -5.82 6.02
N ALA A 97 -13.26 -5.45 6.85
CA ALA A 97 -13.50 -5.16 8.27
C ALA A 97 -13.70 -3.67 8.62
N PHE A 98 -13.90 -2.79 7.64
CA PHE A 98 -13.98 -1.36 7.93
C PHE A 98 -15.41 -0.84 8.09
N GLY A 99 -15.62 0.00 9.10
CA GLY A 99 -16.85 0.78 9.26
C GLY A 99 -16.91 2.00 8.34
N PRO A 100 -18.09 2.62 8.14
CA PRO A 100 -18.37 3.48 6.99
C PRO A 100 -17.62 4.83 6.85
N ALA A 101 -16.64 5.18 7.69
CA ALA A 101 -16.05 6.54 7.72
C ALA A 101 -14.52 6.63 7.56
N TRP A 102 -13.83 5.53 7.25
CA TRP A 102 -12.37 5.45 7.37
C TRP A 102 -11.57 5.89 6.12
N LEU A 103 -12.08 5.61 4.92
CA LEU A 103 -11.27 5.62 3.70
C LEU A 103 -10.65 6.99 3.37
N GLY A 104 -11.41 8.08 3.52
CA GLY A 104 -10.96 9.41 3.08
C GLY A 104 -9.74 9.92 3.83
N ASP A 105 -9.80 9.91 5.17
CA ASP A 105 -8.71 10.41 6.02
C ASP A 105 -7.53 9.43 6.05
N GLU A 106 -7.77 8.12 5.95
CA GLU A 106 -6.68 7.13 5.89
C GLU A 106 -5.91 7.20 4.57
N LEU A 107 -6.59 7.34 3.43
CA LEU A 107 -5.89 7.56 2.16
C LEU A 107 -5.10 8.87 2.18
N ALA A 108 -5.64 9.92 2.80
CA ALA A 108 -4.91 11.17 2.98
C ALA A 108 -3.61 10.96 3.77
N ARG A 109 -3.68 10.24 4.90
CA ARG A 109 -2.52 9.91 5.73
C ARG A 109 -1.50 9.06 4.99
N LEU A 110 -1.95 7.97 4.36
CA LEU A 110 -1.10 7.05 3.62
C LEU A 110 -0.35 7.75 2.48
N PHE A 111 -1.05 8.55 1.68
CA PHE A 111 -0.45 9.25 0.54
C PHE A 111 0.33 10.51 0.92
N ALA A 112 0.15 11.03 2.14
CA ALA A 112 1.04 12.06 2.68
C ALA A 112 2.43 11.51 3.03
N SER A 113 2.54 10.19 3.24
CA SER A 113 3.82 9.59 3.60
C SER A 113 4.68 9.24 2.38
N PRO A 114 5.97 9.64 2.35
CA PRO A 114 6.87 9.35 1.25
C PRO A 114 7.20 7.87 1.10
N VAL A 115 7.01 7.04 2.13
CA VAL A 115 7.25 5.58 2.02
C VAL A 115 6.27 4.90 1.05
N THR A 116 5.10 5.51 0.81
CA THR A 116 4.11 4.97 -0.13
C THR A 116 4.36 5.45 -1.55
N ALA A 117 5.41 6.26 -1.79
CA ALA A 117 5.74 6.85 -3.08
C ALA A 117 5.90 5.81 -4.21
N LEU A 118 6.35 4.59 -3.86
CA LEU A 118 6.58 3.49 -4.79
C LEU A 118 5.54 2.36 -4.70
N CYS A 119 4.36 2.62 -4.14
CA CYS A 119 3.27 1.65 -4.08
C CYS A 119 2.90 1.16 -5.49
N THR A 120 3.03 -0.16 -5.71
CA THR A 120 2.76 -0.81 -6.99
C THR A 120 1.38 -1.46 -7.05
N GLU A 121 0.81 -1.81 -5.90
CA GLU A 121 -0.52 -2.40 -5.80
C GLU A 121 -1.32 -1.77 -4.65
N LEU A 122 -2.54 -1.36 -4.97
CA LEU A 122 -3.53 -0.90 -4.01
C LEU A 122 -4.84 -1.63 -4.26
N SER A 123 -5.27 -2.43 -3.29
CA SER A 123 -6.47 -3.25 -3.37
C SER A 123 -7.49 -2.83 -2.33
N PHE A 124 -8.70 -2.57 -2.79
CA PHE A 124 -9.92 -2.40 -1.99
C PHE A 124 -10.91 -3.54 -2.31
N THR A 125 -10.40 -4.70 -2.71
CA THR A 125 -11.26 -5.81 -3.11
C THR A 125 -12.07 -6.27 -1.90
N GLY A 126 -13.41 -6.19 -1.97
CA GLY A 126 -14.24 -6.54 -0.82
C GLY A 126 -14.24 -5.51 0.31
N ALA A 127 -13.82 -4.26 0.08
CA ALA A 127 -13.72 -3.28 1.16
C ALA A 127 -15.06 -2.61 1.53
N HIS A 128 -16.20 -3.15 1.10
CA HIS A 128 -17.54 -2.59 1.34
C HIS A 128 -17.72 -1.15 0.88
N LEU A 129 -17.08 -0.78 -0.25
CA LEU A 129 -17.19 0.56 -0.80
C LEU A 129 -18.49 0.72 -1.61
N ASP A 130 -19.27 1.72 -1.29
CA ASP A 130 -20.45 2.16 -2.05
C ASP A 130 -20.23 3.54 -2.70
N ASP A 131 -21.29 4.09 -3.28
CA ASP A 131 -21.26 5.35 -4.03
C ASP A 131 -20.76 6.55 -3.19
N ASP A 132 -20.89 6.53 -1.86
CA ASP A 132 -20.45 7.63 -0.98
C ASP A 132 -18.90 7.76 -0.96
N TYR A 133 -18.18 6.70 -1.32
CA TYR A 133 -16.71 6.69 -1.37
C TYR A 133 -16.11 7.18 -2.68
N VAL A 134 -16.94 7.44 -3.71
CA VAL A 134 -16.41 7.86 -5.01
C VAL A 134 -15.64 9.18 -4.91
N GLN A 135 -16.13 10.14 -4.13
CA GLN A 135 -15.48 11.45 -3.98
C GLN A 135 -14.15 11.36 -3.22
N PRO A 136 -14.06 10.66 -2.06
CA PRO A 136 -12.79 10.33 -1.43
C PRO A 136 -11.76 9.71 -2.36
N ILE A 137 -12.16 8.74 -3.20
CA ILE A 137 -11.27 8.10 -4.17
C ILE A 137 -10.80 9.11 -5.23
N LEU A 138 -11.73 9.86 -5.83
CA LEU A 138 -11.42 10.83 -6.88
C LEU A 138 -10.55 12.00 -6.39
N ARG A 139 -10.62 12.35 -5.10
CA ARG A 139 -9.72 13.34 -4.48
C ARG A 139 -8.24 12.98 -4.66
N PHE A 140 -7.91 11.69 -4.69
CA PHE A 140 -6.54 11.19 -4.84
C PHE A 140 -6.24 10.70 -6.27
N LYS A 141 -7.04 11.12 -7.26
CA LYS A 141 -6.96 10.63 -8.64
C LYS A 141 -5.53 10.58 -9.19
N SER A 142 -4.80 11.70 -9.11
CA SER A 142 -3.43 11.80 -9.67
C SER A 142 -2.43 10.83 -9.04
N ARG A 143 -2.66 10.43 -7.79
CA ARG A 143 -1.83 9.45 -7.09
C ARG A 143 -2.23 8.03 -7.48
N LEU A 144 -3.53 7.75 -7.47
CA LEU A 144 -4.10 6.45 -7.80
C LEU A 144 -3.83 6.03 -9.25
N GLU A 145 -3.89 6.97 -10.20
CA GLU A 145 -3.57 6.73 -11.62
C GLU A 145 -2.13 6.23 -11.85
N ARG A 146 -1.21 6.51 -10.91
CA ARG A 146 0.19 6.09 -11.00
C ARG A 146 0.42 4.69 -10.44
N ILE A 147 -0.55 4.13 -9.72
CA ILE A 147 -0.43 2.79 -9.14
C ILE A 147 -0.71 1.78 -10.26
N PRO A 148 0.28 0.95 -10.66
CA PRO A 148 0.13 -0.01 -11.75
C PRO A 148 -1.06 -0.97 -11.57
N LYS A 149 -1.34 -1.38 -10.34
CA LYS A 149 -2.44 -2.28 -10.01
C LYS A 149 -3.36 -1.67 -8.97
N LEU A 150 -4.42 -1.03 -9.44
CA LEU A 150 -5.52 -0.53 -8.60
C LEU A 150 -6.71 -1.50 -8.69
N ASP A 151 -7.12 -2.09 -7.58
CA ASP A 151 -8.21 -3.06 -7.51
C ASP A 151 -9.36 -2.52 -6.66
N LEU A 152 -10.54 -2.43 -7.27
CA LEU A 152 -11.80 -1.96 -6.69
C LEU A 152 -12.91 -3.02 -6.90
N GLU A 153 -12.54 -4.27 -7.16
CA GLU A 153 -13.50 -5.35 -7.39
C GLU A 153 -14.30 -5.71 -6.13
N ASN A 154 -15.46 -6.37 -6.30
CA ASN A 154 -16.23 -6.92 -5.19
C ASN A 154 -16.65 -5.84 -4.17
N ASN A 155 -17.11 -4.70 -4.67
CA ASN A 155 -17.65 -3.58 -3.88
C ASN A 155 -19.15 -3.38 -4.23
N TRP A 156 -19.77 -2.31 -3.72
CA TRP A 156 -21.20 -2.01 -3.84
C TRP A 156 -21.44 -0.72 -4.66
N PHE A 157 -20.58 -0.44 -5.63
CA PHE A 157 -20.75 0.71 -6.51
C PHE A 157 -21.92 0.50 -7.49
N SER A 158 -22.76 1.53 -7.64
CA SER A 158 -23.81 1.54 -8.66
C SER A 158 -23.22 1.47 -10.08
N PRO A 159 -23.99 1.00 -11.09
CA PRO A 159 -23.51 0.96 -12.47
C PRO A 159 -23.01 2.30 -13.01
N SER A 160 -23.58 3.41 -12.53
CA SER A 160 -23.18 4.77 -12.91
C SER A 160 -21.81 5.15 -12.34
N VAL A 161 -21.55 4.82 -11.08
CA VAL A 161 -20.26 5.03 -10.42
C VAL A 161 -19.18 4.13 -11.03
N VAL A 162 -19.50 2.86 -11.33
CA VAL A 162 -18.59 1.96 -12.03
C VAL A 162 -18.12 2.54 -13.37
N ALA A 163 -19.05 3.09 -14.17
CA ALA A 163 -18.71 3.74 -15.43
C ALA A 163 -17.78 4.95 -15.22
N GLY A 164 -18.08 5.78 -14.21
CA GLY A 164 -17.25 6.93 -13.82
C GLY A 164 -15.85 6.54 -13.36
N LEU A 165 -15.73 5.52 -12.49
CA LEU A 165 -14.45 5.00 -11.99
C LEU A 165 -13.60 4.40 -13.12
N ARG A 166 -14.20 3.64 -14.05
CA ARG A 166 -13.47 3.11 -15.22
C ARG A 166 -12.97 4.22 -16.14
N ALA A 167 -13.75 5.29 -16.31
CA ALA A 167 -13.32 6.45 -17.08
C ALA A 167 -12.19 7.23 -16.37
N ALA A 168 -12.26 7.33 -15.03
CA ALA A 168 -11.25 8.03 -14.23
C ALA A 168 -9.96 7.21 -14.08
N PHE A 169 -10.05 5.88 -14.04
CA PHE A 169 -8.94 4.96 -13.81
C PHE A 169 -8.95 3.81 -14.83
N PRO A 170 -8.47 4.04 -16.07
CA PRO A 170 -8.57 3.05 -17.14
C PRO A 170 -7.87 1.72 -16.86
N ASN A 171 -6.85 1.73 -16.00
CA ASN A 171 -6.08 0.54 -15.60
C ASN A 171 -6.63 -0.13 -14.33
N ALA A 172 -7.63 0.46 -13.67
CA ALA A 172 -8.18 -0.10 -12.45
C ALA A 172 -9.13 -1.27 -12.74
N ARG A 173 -9.08 -2.27 -11.88
CA ARG A 173 -10.04 -3.38 -11.89
C ARG A 173 -11.29 -2.94 -11.15
N VAL A 174 -12.34 -2.63 -11.89
CA VAL A 174 -13.66 -2.29 -11.34
C VAL A 174 -14.67 -3.30 -11.89
N ALA A 175 -14.84 -4.42 -11.19
CA ALA A 175 -15.68 -5.54 -11.61
C ALA A 175 -16.35 -6.24 -10.42
N LEU A 176 -17.27 -7.17 -10.69
CA LEU A 176 -17.93 -8.00 -9.66
C LEU A 176 -18.64 -7.18 -8.57
N GLN A 177 -19.32 -6.10 -8.94
CA GLN A 177 -20.02 -5.27 -7.96
C GLN A 177 -21.33 -5.94 -7.51
N HIS A 178 -21.63 -5.82 -6.23
CA HIS A 178 -22.88 -6.27 -5.62
C HIS A 178 -24.02 -5.30 -5.96
N GLY A 179 -25.22 -5.83 -6.17
CA GLY A 179 -26.41 -5.01 -6.40
C GLY A 179 -26.98 -4.46 -5.09
N GLU A 180 -27.65 -3.31 -5.14
CA GLU A 180 -28.28 -2.67 -3.97
C GLU A 180 -29.32 -3.58 -3.27
N ASP A 181 -29.93 -4.50 -4.01
CA ASP A 181 -30.90 -5.48 -3.49
C ASP A 181 -30.23 -6.62 -2.68
N GLU A 182 -28.92 -6.82 -2.87
CA GLU A 182 -28.08 -7.71 -2.07
C GLU A 182 -27.48 -6.91 -0.91
N GLY A 183 -28.36 -6.35 -0.08
CA GLY A 183 -27.93 -5.72 1.18
C GLY A 183 -27.00 -6.67 1.95
N PRO A 184 -26.09 -6.15 2.80
CA PRO A 184 -25.06 -6.95 3.47
C PRO A 184 -25.73 -7.98 4.39
N SER A 185 -26.07 -9.12 3.81
CA SER A 185 -26.70 -10.22 4.52
C SER A 185 -25.68 -10.67 5.54
N GLU A 186 -26.03 -10.64 6.83
CA GLU A 186 -25.24 -11.19 7.94
C GLU A 186 -24.57 -12.50 7.49
N ARG A 187 -23.30 -12.44 7.09
CA ARG A 187 -22.59 -13.61 6.58
C ARG A 187 -21.20 -13.68 7.18
N VAL A 188 -20.95 -14.90 7.64
CA VAL A 188 -19.79 -15.37 8.38
C VAL A 188 -18.51 -15.07 7.60
N VAL A 189 -17.67 -14.21 8.16
CA VAL A 189 -16.36 -13.84 7.63
C VAL A 189 -15.45 -15.07 7.59
N LEU A 190 -15.23 -15.63 6.40
CA LEU A 190 -14.13 -16.56 6.15
C LEU A 190 -12.89 -15.74 5.81
N VAL A 191 -12.16 -15.30 6.83
CA VAL A 191 -10.82 -14.69 6.66
C VAL A 191 -9.90 -15.75 6.06
N LYS A 192 -9.64 -15.69 4.75
CA LYS A 192 -8.50 -16.37 4.16
C LYS A 192 -7.26 -15.54 4.49
N SER A 193 -6.36 -16.08 5.32
CA SER A 193 -5.09 -15.43 5.63
C SER A 193 -4.31 -15.19 4.33
N TRP A 194 -3.73 -14.00 4.24
CA TRP A 194 -3.09 -13.47 3.03
C TRP A 194 -1.61 -13.90 2.88
N ASP A 195 -1.12 -14.81 3.74
CA ASP A 195 0.31 -15.08 3.97
C ASP A 195 1.04 -15.93 2.91
N ASP A 196 0.39 -16.38 1.83
CA ASP A 196 0.97 -17.41 0.93
C ASP A 196 1.43 -16.93 -0.46
N ARG A 197 1.61 -15.62 -0.70
CA ARG A 197 2.27 -15.17 -1.95
C ARG A 197 3.77 -15.07 -1.76
N GLY A 198 4.44 -16.19 -2.01
CA GLY A 198 5.88 -16.31 -2.00
C GLY A 198 6.59 -15.32 -2.90
N ASP A 199 7.64 -14.72 -2.35
CA ASP A 199 8.69 -14.02 -3.07
C ASP A 199 9.37 -14.98 -4.07
N GLY A 200 9.35 -14.60 -5.34
CA GLY A 200 10.20 -15.12 -6.41
C GLY A 200 11.18 -14.04 -6.86
#